data_AF-A0A2V9DTD2-F1
#
_entry.id   AF-A0A2V9DTD2-F1
#
_cell.length_a   1.000
_cell.length_b   1.000
_cell.length_c   1.000
_cell.angle_alpha   90.00
_cell.angle_beta   90.00
_cell.angle_gamma   90.00
#
_symmetry.space_group_name_H-M   'P 1'
#
loop_
_entity.id
_entity.type
_entity.pdbx_description
1 polymer ?
#
loop_
_entity_poly.entity_id
_entity_poly.type
_entity_poly.pdbx_seq_one_letter_code
_entity_poly.pdbx_strand_id
1 'polypeptide(L)'
;MTRITPVQYRKIVRVLEVYPGFFNPVTQIGLTEISQVSATNDVAEVGAYNPELVAATAVNPASAHIPVTRASGITHVVDTPGIGGLDFSGGASVISGQASAIHLSGWTIDEMLVRRTVAMVVNWPTLQTRSFDLSTFTVRQRPFSEVKQEYDKKVNDLTDWLERARHYAQAKEKGSPAKFERDLKLEALVPAVKGELPVLVVADRAREIRNAIEFCDAQKLKMILAGGAEAYATRRTRCRGNQNRLRQLRYLFCAPAALRRRERRGLWPGPR
;
A
#
# COMPACT_ATOMS: atom_id res chain seq x y z
N MET A 1 -27.22 23.72 -17.65
CA MET A 1 -25.96 23.82 -16.87
C MET A 1 -26.13 24.95 -15.86
N THR A 2 -26.78 24.67 -14.73
CA THR A 2 -27.20 25.71 -13.78
C THR A 2 -26.12 25.86 -12.71
N ARG A 3 -25.42 26.99 -12.69
CA ARG A 3 -24.44 27.31 -11.64
C ARG A 3 -25.18 27.46 -10.31
N ILE A 4 -25.02 26.48 -9.44
CA ILE A 4 -25.58 26.53 -8.08
C ILE A 4 -24.66 27.41 -7.23
N THR A 5 -25.17 28.55 -6.78
CA THR A 5 -24.45 29.49 -5.91
C THR A 5 -24.40 29.01 -4.45
N PRO A 6 -23.35 29.38 -3.68
CA PRO A 6 -23.08 28.85 -2.33
C PRO A 6 -24.19 29.06 -1.28
N VAL A 7 -25.13 29.98 -1.51
CA VAL A 7 -26.27 30.23 -0.60
C VAL A 7 -27.28 29.06 -0.61
N GLN A 8 -27.39 28.33 -1.72
CA GLN A 8 -28.32 27.21 -1.87
C GLN A 8 -27.95 26.01 -0.97
N TYR A 9 -26.65 25.87 -0.64
CA TYR A 9 -26.12 24.79 0.19
C TYR A 9 -26.64 24.85 1.63
N ARG A 10 -26.92 26.05 2.17
CA ARG A 10 -27.20 26.22 3.60
C ARG A 10 -28.61 25.77 4.02
N LYS A 11 -29.53 25.61 3.07
CA LYS A 11 -30.96 25.34 3.36
C LYS A 11 -31.35 23.85 3.33
N ILE A 12 -30.59 22.99 2.67
CA ILE A 12 -30.88 21.54 2.54
C ILE A 12 -30.25 20.72 3.69
N VAL A 13 -29.21 21.25 4.34
CA VAL A 13 -28.35 20.53 5.32
C VAL A 13 -28.95 20.48 6.74
N ARG A 14 -30.22 20.86 6.95
CA ARG A 14 -30.80 20.88 8.32
C ARG A 14 -31.05 19.50 8.93
N VAL A 15 -31.04 18.42 8.13
CA VAL A 15 -31.26 17.02 8.59
C VAL A 15 -30.21 16.04 8.01
N LEU A 16 -29.20 16.54 7.28
CA LEU A 16 -28.19 15.71 6.62
C LEU A 16 -26.81 16.08 7.14
N GLU A 17 -25.98 15.08 7.41
CA GLU A 17 -24.59 15.26 7.81
C GLU A 17 -23.69 15.33 6.57
N VAL A 18 -22.76 16.28 6.56
CA VAL A 18 -21.79 16.46 5.47
C VAL A 18 -20.42 16.02 5.95
N TYR A 19 -19.84 15.05 5.25
CA TYR A 19 -18.50 14.55 5.51
C TYR A 19 -17.58 14.79 4.31
N PRO A 20 -16.26 14.96 4.52
CA PRO A 20 -15.30 14.82 3.43
C PRO A 20 -15.34 13.38 2.91
N GLY A 21 -15.03 13.22 1.63
CA GLY A 21 -14.89 11.89 1.05
C GLY A 21 -13.78 11.11 1.75
N PHE A 22 -14.04 9.86 2.10
CA PHE A 22 -13.05 8.99 2.71
C PHE A 22 -11.98 8.57 1.70
N PHE A 23 -10.80 8.24 2.22
CA PHE A 23 -9.65 7.76 1.47
C PHE A 23 -9.31 6.34 1.90
N ASN A 24 -9.26 5.41 0.94
CA ASN A 24 -8.79 4.04 1.21
C ASN A 24 -7.30 3.91 0.81
N PRO A 25 -6.37 3.79 1.78
CA PRO A 25 -4.94 3.84 1.50
C PRO A 25 -4.37 2.55 0.90
N VAL A 26 -5.11 1.43 0.90
CA VAL A 26 -4.65 0.14 0.38
C VAL A 26 -5.86 -0.63 -0.15
N THR A 27 -5.96 -0.80 -1.46
CA THR A 27 -7.04 -1.56 -2.11
C THR A 27 -6.58 -2.12 -3.46
N GLN A 28 -7.41 -2.95 -4.08
CA GLN A 28 -7.22 -3.51 -5.42
C GLN A 28 -8.42 -3.22 -6.32
N ILE A 29 -9.10 -2.12 -6.04
CA ILE A 29 -10.35 -1.77 -6.72
C ILE A 29 -10.06 -1.38 -8.17
N GLY A 30 -10.75 -2.03 -9.10
CA GLY A 30 -10.47 -1.87 -10.53
C GLY A 30 -9.28 -2.67 -11.05
N LEU A 31 -8.46 -3.30 -10.18
CA LEU A 31 -7.52 -4.37 -10.58
C LEU A 31 -8.16 -5.76 -10.50
N THR A 32 -9.12 -5.91 -9.58
CA THR A 32 -9.92 -7.12 -9.39
C THR A 32 -11.35 -6.86 -9.81
N GLU A 33 -11.92 -7.75 -10.62
CA GLU A 33 -13.33 -7.68 -11.03
C GLU A 33 -14.18 -8.76 -10.35
N ILE A 34 -15.49 -8.53 -10.32
CA ILE A 34 -16.46 -9.51 -9.83
C ILE A 34 -16.33 -10.79 -10.66
N SER A 35 -16.01 -11.88 -9.98
CA SER A 35 -15.72 -13.22 -10.49
C SER A 35 -16.38 -13.58 -11.83
N GLN A 36 -15.64 -13.44 -12.93
CA GLN A 36 -15.79 -14.29 -14.10
C GLN A 36 -14.41 -14.65 -14.63
N VAL A 37 -13.99 -15.87 -14.30
CA VAL A 37 -12.86 -16.63 -14.86
C VAL A 37 -11.48 -16.26 -14.31
N SER A 38 -10.76 -17.28 -13.81
CA SER A 38 -9.36 -17.25 -13.34
C SER A 38 -8.35 -16.68 -14.35
N ALA A 39 -8.77 -16.42 -15.60
CA ALA A 39 -7.94 -15.90 -16.68
C ALA A 39 -7.91 -14.36 -16.74
N THR A 40 -8.69 -13.67 -15.91
CA THR A 40 -8.82 -12.20 -15.91
C THR A 40 -8.40 -11.57 -14.57
N ASN A 41 -7.79 -12.36 -13.68
CA ASN A 41 -7.30 -11.89 -12.39
C ASN A 41 -5.87 -11.36 -12.56
N ASP A 42 -5.73 -10.15 -13.09
CA ASP A 42 -4.45 -9.46 -13.36
C ASP A 42 -3.77 -8.94 -12.08
N VAL A 43 -3.88 -9.69 -10.97
CA VAL A 43 -3.32 -9.29 -9.67
C VAL A 43 -1.90 -9.78 -9.49
N ALA A 44 -1.50 -10.81 -10.23
CA ALA A 44 -0.16 -11.39 -10.21
C ALA A 44 0.33 -11.65 -11.63
N GLU A 45 1.22 -10.79 -12.11
CA GLU A 45 2.00 -11.05 -13.31
C GLU A 45 2.95 -12.24 -13.11
N VAL A 46 3.31 -12.92 -14.20
CA VAL A 46 4.22 -14.06 -14.18
C VAL A 46 5.62 -13.62 -13.74
N GLY A 47 5.95 -13.82 -12.47
CA GLY A 47 7.26 -13.51 -11.92
C GLY A 47 7.22 -13.13 -10.45
N ALA A 48 8.30 -13.42 -9.71
CA ALA A 48 8.42 -13.04 -8.30
C ALA A 48 8.80 -11.56 -8.09
N TYR A 49 9.28 -10.88 -9.14
CA TYR A 49 9.83 -9.52 -9.08
C TYR A 49 9.37 -8.70 -10.28
N ASN A 50 8.35 -7.86 -10.05
CA ASN A 50 7.72 -7.06 -11.10
C ASN A 50 7.65 -5.56 -10.71
N PRO A 51 8.79 -4.90 -10.39
CA PRO A 51 8.82 -3.49 -10.01
C PRO A 51 8.34 -2.53 -11.11
N GLU A 52 8.38 -2.94 -12.37
CA GLU A 52 8.00 -2.18 -13.55
C GLU A 52 6.49 -1.97 -13.68
N LEU A 53 5.68 -2.80 -13.02
CA LEU A 53 4.23 -2.73 -13.10
C LEU A 53 3.72 -1.52 -12.36
N VAL A 54 2.69 -0.88 -12.91
CA VAL A 54 2.06 0.30 -12.33
C VAL A 54 0.57 0.04 -12.27
N ALA A 55 -0.03 0.11 -11.08
CA ALA A 55 -1.47 -0.14 -10.89
C ALA A 55 -2.33 0.67 -11.87
N ALA A 56 -2.01 1.95 -12.07
CA ALA A 56 -2.74 2.83 -12.97
C ALA A 56 -2.86 2.31 -14.41
N THR A 57 -2.01 1.41 -14.91
CA THR A 57 -2.16 0.87 -16.26
C THR A 57 -3.16 -0.30 -16.35
N ALA A 58 -3.51 -0.90 -15.21
CA ALA A 58 -4.38 -2.07 -15.12
C ALA A 58 -5.75 -1.76 -14.50
N VAL A 59 -5.95 -0.57 -13.91
CA VAL A 59 -7.24 -0.16 -13.36
C VAL A 59 -8.31 -0.12 -14.45
N ASN A 60 -9.43 -0.81 -14.25
CA ASN A 60 -10.63 -0.68 -15.07
C ASN A 60 -11.59 0.38 -14.50
N PRO A 61 -11.76 1.55 -15.17
CA PRO A 61 -12.72 2.57 -14.73
C PRO A 61 -14.17 2.11 -14.73
N ALA A 62 -14.51 1.09 -15.52
CA ALA A 62 -15.85 0.54 -15.63
C ALA A 62 -16.15 -0.54 -14.58
N SER A 63 -15.24 -0.80 -13.62
CA SER A 63 -15.44 -1.80 -12.58
C SER A 63 -16.70 -1.51 -11.75
N ALA A 64 -17.52 -2.54 -11.54
CA ALA A 64 -18.71 -2.45 -10.70
C ALA A 64 -18.38 -2.11 -9.23
N HIS A 65 -17.15 -2.37 -8.78
CA HIS A 65 -16.72 -2.04 -7.43
C HIS A 65 -16.60 -0.53 -7.19
N ILE A 66 -16.26 0.26 -8.22
CA ILE A 66 -16.08 1.72 -8.13
C ILE A 66 -17.35 2.42 -7.68
N PRO A 67 -18.53 2.28 -8.33
CA PRO A 67 -19.75 2.94 -7.89
C PRO A 67 -20.21 2.45 -6.50
N VAL A 68 -20.02 1.17 -6.17
CA VAL A 68 -20.35 0.62 -4.84
C VAL A 68 -19.50 1.26 -3.74
N THR A 69 -18.20 1.39 -3.99
CA THR A 69 -17.25 2.00 -3.04
C THR A 69 -17.47 3.51 -2.90
N ARG A 70 -17.91 4.18 -3.97
CA ARG A 70 -18.31 5.59 -3.89
C ARG A 70 -19.60 5.79 -3.10
N ALA A 71 -20.56 4.88 -3.23
CA ALA A 71 -21.81 4.94 -2.48
C ALA A 71 -21.59 4.84 -0.95
N SER A 72 -20.49 4.20 -0.51
CA SER A 72 -20.09 4.17 0.91
C SER A 72 -19.32 5.43 1.37
N GLY A 73 -19.12 6.41 0.48
CA GLY A 73 -18.46 7.68 0.79
C GLY A 73 -16.95 7.67 0.58
N ILE A 74 -16.35 6.60 0.04
CA ILE A 74 -14.94 6.58 -0.36
C ILE A 74 -14.79 7.25 -1.72
N THR A 75 -13.92 8.25 -1.80
CA THR A 75 -13.76 9.08 -3.02
C THR A 75 -12.39 8.92 -3.67
N HIS A 76 -11.39 8.53 -2.89
CA HIS A 76 -10.02 8.41 -3.32
C HIS A 76 -9.45 7.12 -2.77
N VAL A 77 -8.60 6.46 -3.56
CA VAL A 77 -7.98 5.21 -3.17
C VAL A 77 -6.53 5.16 -3.62
N VAL A 78 -5.73 4.36 -2.93
CA VAL A 78 -4.44 3.89 -3.44
C VAL A 78 -4.60 2.45 -3.85
N ASP A 79 -4.61 2.28 -5.16
CA ASP A 79 -4.72 1.00 -5.81
C ASP A 79 -3.34 0.33 -5.85
N THR A 80 -3.29 -0.90 -5.37
CA THR A 80 -2.07 -1.57 -4.93
C THR A 80 -2.00 -2.97 -5.54
N PRO A 81 -1.09 -3.24 -6.49
CA PRO A 81 -1.00 -4.55 -7.13
C PRO A 81 -0.50 -5.63 -6.18
N GLY A 82 -0.94 -6.87 -6.39
CA GLY A 82 -0.37 -8.07 -5.75
C GLY A 82 -0.48 -8.16 -4.22
N ILE A 83 -1.40 -7.44 -3.58
CA ILE A 83 -1.67 -7.54 -2.14
C ILE A 83 -2.77 -8.54 -1.79
N GLY A 84 -3.37 -9.20 -2.78
CA GLY A 84 -4.49 -10.13 -2.61
C GLY A 84 -4.43 -11.33 -3.55
N GLY A 85 -4.78 -12.48 -2.97
CA GLY A 85 -4.95 -13.81 -3.56
C GLY A 85 -5.88 -14.61 -2.65
N LEU A 86 -6.52 -15.67 -3.16
CA LEU A 86 -7.43 -16.53 -2.37
C LEU A 86 -6.72 -17.29 -1.23
N ASP A 87 -5.40 -17.23 -1.20
CA ASP A 87 -4.59 -17.69 -0.11
C ASP A 87 -4.19 -16.48 0.76
N PHE A 88 -4.58 -16.51 2.03
CA PHE A 88 -4.06 -15.61 3.07
C PHE A 88 -2.56 -15.86 3.34
N SER A 89 -1.78 -16.30 2.33
CA SER A 89 -0.35 -16.60 2.36
C SER A 89 0.46 -15.72 1.41
N GLY A 90 0.20 -14.41 1.46
CA GLY A 90 1.06 -13.41 0.83
C GLY A 90 0.93 -13.38 -0.70
N GLY A 91 1.15 -12.20 -1.30
CA GLY A 91 1.17 -12.09 -2.75
C GLY A 91 2.19 -13.05 -3.38
N ALA A 92 1.84 -13.61 -4.54
CA ALA A 92 2.69 -14.54 -5.28
C ALA A 92 4.09 -13.94 -5.62
N SER A 93 4.20 -12.61 -5.64
CA SER A 93 5.42 -11.87 -5.94
C SER A 93 5.98 -11.15 -4.70
N VAL A 94 7.30 -11.19 -4.53
CA VAL A 94 8.03 -10.45 -3.49
C VAL A 94 7.97 -8.96 -3.77
N ILE A 95 8.15 -8.56 -5.03
CA ILE A 95 7.89 -7.19 -5.51
C ILE A 95 6.75 -7.24 -6.49
N SER A 96 5.63 -6.61 -6.15
CA SER A 96 4.38 -6.70 -6.93
C SER A 96 4.18 -5.54 -7.90
N GLY A 97 4.98 -4.49 -7.79
CA GLY A 97 4.89 -3.31 -8.66
C GLY A 97 4.61 -2.05 -7.88
N GLN A 98 4.04 -1.06 -8.55
CA GLN A 98 3.88 0.29 -8.06
C GLN A 98 2.40 0.61 -7.80
N ALA A 99 2.11 1.05 -6.58
CA ALA A 99 0.79 1.52 -6.21
C ALA A 99 0.51 2.90 -6.82
N SER A 100 -0.74 3.14 -7.18
CA SER A 100 -1.22 4.36 -7.84
C SER A 100 -2.33 5.01 -7.02
N ALA A 101 -2.35 6.34 -6.91
CA ALA A 101 -3.44 7.06 -6.27
C ALA A 101 -4.44 7.52 -7.32
N ILE A 102 -5.70 7.12 -7.15
CA ILE A 102 -6.79 7.47 -8.07
C ILE A 102 -7.98 8.03 -7.30
N HIS A 103 -8.69 8.94 -7.95
CA HIS A 103 -10.01 9.41 -7.60
C HIS A 103 -11.05 8.50 -8.26
N LEU A 104 -12.12 8.16 -7.55
CA LEU A 104 -13.11 7.20 -8.05
C LEU A 104 -14.14 7.80 -9.04
N SER A 105 -14.04 9.09 -9.36
CA SER A 105 -14.90 9.75 -10.36
C SER A 105 -14.14 9.96 -11.67
N GLY A 106 -14.71 9.47 -12.76
CA GLY A 106 -14.17 9.63 -14.11
C GLY A 106 -14.62 8.47 -14.99
N TRP A 107 -14.43 8.60 -16.29
CA TRP A 107 -14.70 7.54 -17.27
C TRP A 107 -13.41 6.93 -17.82
N THR A 108 -12.30 7.67 -17.72
CA THR A 108 -10.97 7.22 -18.11
C THR A 108 -10.02 7.22 -16.92
N ILE A 109 -8.99 6.39 -16.98
CA ILE A 109 -7.96 6.33 -15.95
C ILE A 109 -7.29 7.70 -15.79
N ASP A 110 -7.00 8.40 -16.90
CA ASP A 110 -6.33 9.69 -16.87
C ASP A 110 -7.15 10.78 -16.13
N GLU A 111 -8.49 10.74 -16.24
CA GLU A 111 -9.38 11.61 -15.45
C GLU A 111 -9.39 11.25 -13.96
N MET A 112 -9.30 9.95 -13.67
CA MET A 112 -9.28 9.42 -12.32
C MET A 112 -7.89 9.56 -11.66
N LEU A 113 -6.82 9.75 -12.43
CA LEU A 113 -5.45 9.66 -11.94
C LEU A 113 -5.07 10.87 -11.09
N VAL A 114 -4.78 10.64 -9.81
CA VAL A 114 -4.22 11.67 -8.93
C VAL A 114 -2.69 11.63 -8.97
N ARG A 115 -2.11 10.43 -8.83
CA ARG A 115 -0.68 10.18 -8.99
C ARG A 115 -0.44 8.79 -9.55
N ARG A 116 0.38 8.72 -10.61
CA ARG A 116 0.78 7.47 -11.28
C ARG A 116 1.53 6.51 -10.37
N THR A 117 2.42 7.01 -9.54
CA THR A 117 3.24 6.15 -8.67
C THR A 117 3.32 6.81 -7.30
N VAL A 118 2.83 6.12 -6.26
CA VAL A 118 2.85 6.61 -4.87
C VAL A 118 3.70 5.76 -3.94
N ALA A 119 3.81 4.45 -4.18
CA ALA A 119 4.68 3.57 -3.41
C ALA A 119 5.09 2.35 -4.25
N MET A 120 6.26 1.78 -3.94
CA MET A 120 6.67 0.46 -4.42
C MET A 120 6.11 -0.60 -3.47
N VAL A 121 5.41 -1.61 -4.00
CA VAL A 121 4.75 -2.66 -3.20
C VAL A 121 5.67 -3.86 -3.06
N VAL A 122 5.93 -4.24 -1.81
CA VAL A 122 6.75 -5.39 -1.44
C VAL A 122 5.95 -6.27 -0.49
N ASN A 123 5.74 -7.53 -0.87
CA ASN A 123 5.18 -8.53 0.03
C ASN A 123 6.30 -9.16 0.83
N TRP A 124 6.25 -9.02 2.15
CA TRP A 124 7.28 -9.59 3.00
C TRP A 124 7.18 -11.12 3.02
N PRO A 125 8.28 -11.85 2.81
CA PRO A 125 8.25 -13.31 2.86
C PRO A 125 7.76 -13.83 4.21
N THR A 126 6.85 -14.80 4.18
CA THR A 126 6.29 -15.41 5.39
C THR A 126 7.01 -16.71 5.73
N LEU A 127 7.19 -16.97 7.03
CA LEU A 127 7.73 -18.23 7.53
C LEU A 127 6.58 -19.16 7.91
N GLN A 128 6.05 -19.87 6.92
CA GLN A 128 4.90 -20.76 7.11
C GLN A 128 5.25 -22.22 6.80
N THR A 129 5.28 -23.04 7.85
CA THR A 129 5.55 -24.49 7.78
C THR A 129 4.32 -25.32 7.44
N ARG A 130 3.12 -24.77 7.63
CA ARG A 130 1.86 -25.44 7.34
C ARG A 130 1.14 -24.72 6.22
N SER A 131 1.04 -25.33 5.04
CA SER A 131 0.27 -24.80 3.91
C SER A 131 -0.89 -25.74 3.58
N PHE A 132 -1.99 -25.18 3.10
CA PHE A 132 -3.12 -25.95 2.59
C PHE A 132 -2.98 -26.08 1.08
N ASP A 133 -2.97 -27.31 0.58
CA ASP A 133 -2.94 -27.57 -0.86
C ASP A 133 -4.37 -27.73 -1.37
N LEU A 134 -4.82 -26.77 -2.16
CA LEU A 134 -6.16 -26.75 -2.75
C LEU A 134 -6.35 -27.82 -3.83
N SER A 135 -5.26 -28.32 -4.44
CA SER A 135 -5.34 -29.35 -5.48
C SER A 135 -5.59 -30.74 -4.92
N THR A 136 -5.03 -31.02 -3.73
CA THR A 136 -5.16 -32.31 -3.05
C THR A 136 -6.09 -32.24 -1.83
N PHE A 137 -6.60 -31.06 -1.48
CA PHE A 137 -7.36 -30.80 -0.24
C PHE A 137 -6.64 -31.29 1.03
N THR A 138 -5.30 -31.29 1.03
CA THR A 138 -4.49 -31.78 2.16
C THR A 138 -3.68 -30.66 2.81
N VAL A 139 -3.46 -30.81 4.11
CA VAL A 139 -2.52 -29.96 4.86
C VAL A 139 -1.13 -30.55 4.69
N ARG A 140 -0.22 -29.81 4.05
CA ARG A 140 1.19 -30.18 3.96
C ARG A 140 1.96 -29.49 5.08
N GLN A 141 2.76 -30.29 5.80
CA GLN A 141 3.71 -29.77 6.77
C GLN A 141 5.11 -29.87 6.18
N ARG A 142 5.73 -28.71 5.95
CA ARG A 142 7.09 -28.60 5.43
C ARG A 142 8.10 -28.55 6.59
N PRO A 143 9.29 -29.17 6.44
CA PRO A 143 10.38 -29.04 7.40
C PRO A 143 10.76 -27.57 7.63
N PHE A 144 11.01 -27.20 8.89
CA PHE A 144 11.37 -25.83 9.24
C PHE A 144 12.68 -25.37 8.56
N SER A 145 13.63 -26.29 8.35
CA SER A 145 14.89 -26.02 7.67
C SER A 145 14.69 -25.54 6.23
N GLU A 146 13.82 -26.20 5.47
CA GLU A 146 13.52 -25.85 4.07
C GLU A 146 12.83 -24.49 3.98
N VAL A 147 11.80 -24.27 4.80
CA VAL A 147 11.07 -22.99 4.83
C VAL A 147 11.98 -21.83 5.22
N LYS A 148 12.93 -22.07 6.13
CA LYS A 148 13.92 -21.06 6.51
C LYS A 148 14.88 -20.77 5.34
N GLN A 149 15.37 -21.78 4.63
CA GLN A 149 16.24 -21.59 3.47
C GLN A 149 15.53 -20.80 2.35
N GLU A 150 14.27 -21.11 2.06
CA GLU A 150 13.45 -20.36 1.10
C GLU A 150 13.28 -18.90 1.52
N TYR A 151 13.01 -18.66 2.80
CA TYR A 151 12.90 -17.32 3.36
C TYR A 151 14.21 -16.53 3.23
N ASP A 152 15.31 -17.11 3.67
CA ASP A 152 16.64 -16.48 3.62
C ASP A 152 17.03 -16.19 2.16
N LYS A 153 16.71 -17.10 1.22
CA LYS A 153 16.89 -16.89 -0.22
C LYS A 153 16.09 -15.69 -0.73
N LYS A 154 14.78 -15.59 -0.42
CA LYS A 154 13.95 -14.45 -0.85
C LYS A 154 14.45 -13.12 -0.31
N VAL A 155 14.94 -13.09 0.94
CA VAL A 155 15.50 -11.86 1.55
C VAL A 155 16.84 -11.48 0.90
N ASN A 156 17.69 -12.46 0.58
CA ASN A 156 18.94 -12.22 -0.14
C ASN A 156 18.68 -11.74 -1.57
N ASP A 157 17.79 -12.41 -2.30
CA ASP A 157 17.40 -12.01 -3.66
C ASP A 157 16.84 -10.57 -3.67
N LEU A 158 16.02 -10.20 -2.68
CA LEU A 158 15.53 -8.83 -2.53
C LEU A 158 16.66 -7.82 -2.29
N THR A 159 17.68 -8.20 -1.50
CA THR A 159 18.87 -7.38 -1.29
C THR A 159 19.63 -7.18 -2.60
N ASP A 160 19.87 -8.26 -3.35
CA ASP A 160 20.56 -8.23 -4.64
C ASP A 160 19.83 -7.32 -5.63
N TRP A 161 18.50 -7.37 -5.69
CA TRP A 161 17.71 -6.48 -6.54
C TRP A 161 17.90 -5.00 -6.19
N LEU A 162 17.90 -4.66 -4.90
CA LEU A 162 18.12 -3.29 -4.44
C LEU A 162 19.56 -2.82 -4.72
N GLU A 163 20.55 -3.70 -4.55
CA GLU A 163 21.95 -3.39 -4.86
C GLU A 163 22.17 -3.21 -6.36
N ARG A 164 21.61 -4.08 -7.20
CA ARG A 164 21.62 -3.91 -8.67
C ARG A 164 20.99 -2.58 -9.08
N ALA A 165 19.88 -2.19 -8.45
CA ALA A 165 19.25 -0.90 -8.69
C ALA A 165 20.13 0.29 -8.25
N ARG A 166 20.89 0.18 -7.14
CA ARG A 166 21.90 1.19 -6.74
C ARG A 166 23.01 1.31 -7.78
N HIS A 167 23.56 0.18 -8.21
CA HIS A 167 24.60 0.15 -9.24
C HIS A 167 24.10 0.71 -10.57
N TYR A 168 22.88 0.36 -10.98
CA TYR A 168 22.22 0.90 -12.15
C TYR A 168 22.05 2.42 -12.06
N ALA A 169 21.60 2.94 -10.91
CA ALA A 169 21.47 4.38 -10.69
C ALA A 169 22.81 5.12 -10.82
N GLN A 170 23.88 4.58 -10.22
CA GLN A 170 25.23 5.16 -10.31
C GLN A 170 25.78 5.10 -11.74
N ALA A 171 25.53 4.01 -12.45
CA ALA A 171 25.99 3.83 -13.83
C ALA A 171 25.24 4.78 -14.79
N LYS A 172 23.93 4.98 -14.59
CA LYS A 172 23.11 5.94 -15.34
C LYS A 172 23.56 7.38 -15.13
N GLU A 173 24.04 7.74 -13.94
CA GLU A 173 24.54 9.09 -13.64
C GLU A 173 25.94 9.35 -14.23
N LYS A 174 26.77 8.31 -14.39
CA LYS A 174 28.15 8.42 -14.89
C LYS A 174 28.29 8.15 -16.40
N GLY A 175 27.32 7.49 -17.02
CA GLY A 175 27.38 7.06 -18.42
C GLY A 175 26.72 8.04 -19.40
N SER A 176 27.24 8.11 -20.62
CA SER A 176 26.54 8.77 -21.74
C SER A 176 25.31 7.96 -22.15
N PRO A 177 24.12 8.57 -22.32
CA PRO A 177 22.84 7.89 -22.54
C PRO A 177 22.74 7.05 -23.83
N ALA A 178 23.71 7.16 -24.75
CA ALA A 178 23.71 6.47 -26.03
C ALA A 178 24.23 5.01 -26.01
N LYS A 179 24.75 4.52 -24.88
CA LYS A 179 25.36 3.16 -24.76
C LYS A 179 24.74 2.27 -23.68
N PHE A 180 23.69 2.73 -23.01
CA PHE A 180 23.15 2.01 -21.87
C PHE A 180 21.95 1.15 -22.29
N GLU A 181 22.02 -0.15 -22.06
CA GLU A 181 20.87 -1.04 -22.20
C GLU A 181 19.89 -0.75 -21.05
N ARG A 182 18.68 -0.32 -21.41
CA ARG A 182 17.69 0.15 -20.45
C ARG A 182 16.90 -1.02 -19.88
N ASP A 183 17.18 -1.36 -18.63
CA ASP A 183 16.41 -2.35 -17.87
C ASP A 183 15.26 -1.66 -17.13
N LEU A 184 14.02 -1.94 -17.55
CA LEU A 184 12.81 -1.38 -16.97
C LEU A 184 12.63 -1.77 -15.49
N LYS A 185 13.06 -2.97 -15.10
CA LYS A 185 12.89 -3.47 -13.73
C LYS A 185 13.80 -2.71 -12.77
N LEU A 186 15.06 -2.55 -13.16
CA LEU A 186 16.05 -1.82 -12.37
C LEU A 186 15.72 -0.33 -12.33
N GLU A 187 15.27 0.25 -13.45
CA GLU A 187 14.87 1.66 -13.51
C GLU A 187 13.72 1.97 -12.57
N ALA A 188 12.72 1.08 -12.49
CA ALA A 188 11.58 1.23 -11.59
C ALA A 188 11.95 1.21 -10.09
N LEU A 189 13.05 0.54 -9.73
CA LEU A 189 13.55 0.49 -8.35
C LEU A 189 14.38 1.70 -7.96
N VAL A 190 14.92 2.47 -8.92
CA VAL A 190 15.79 3.62 -8.64
C VAL A 190 15.13 4.64 -7.70
N PRO A 191 13.86 5.07 -7.91
CA PRO A 191 13.22 6.03 -7.00
C PRO A 191 13.05 5.50 -5.57
N ALA A 192 12.82 4.20 -5.41
CA ALA A 192 12.68 3.57 -4.09
C ALA A 192 14.02 3.54 -3.35
N VAL A 193 15.09 3.16 -4.05
CA VAL A 193 16.46 3.10 -3.53
C VAL A 193 17.03 4.48 -3.20
N LYS A 194 16.71 5.50 -4.01
CA LYS A 194 17.05 6.91 -3.70
C LYS A 194 16.27 7.47 -2.52
N GLY A 195 15.22 6.77 -2.08
CA GLY A 195 14.32 7.22 -1.03
C GLY A 195 13.38 8.34 -1.49
N GLU A 196 13.18 8.53 -2.79
CA GLU A 196 12.18 9.45 -3.34
C GLU A 196 10.77 8.82 -3.25
N LEU A 197 10.69 7.53 -3.55
CA LEU A 197 9.47 6.74 -3.47
C LEU A 197 9.47 5.88 -2.19
N PRO A 198 8.42 5.91 -1.36
CA PRO A 198 8.31 5.00 -0.23
C PRO A 198 8.03 3.57 -0.69
N VAL A 199 8.41 2.61 0.15
CA VAL A 199 8.15 1.18 -0.05
C VAL A 199 7.01 0.78 0.88
N LEU A 200 5.89 0.38 0.29
CA LEU A 200 4.75 -0.21 0.99
C LEU A 200 5.03 -1.71 1.20
N VAL A 201 5.30 -2.07 2.45
CA VAL A 201 5.61 -3.44 2.84
C VAL A 201 4.38 -4.08 3.45
N VAL A 202 3.91 -5.16 2.84
CA VAL A 202 2.80 -5.97 3.35
C VAL A 202 3.36 -7.03 4.30
N ALA A 203 3.00 -6.95 5.57
CA ALA A 203 3.42 -7.91 6.59
C ALA A 203 2.41 -7.93 7.74
N ASP A 204 2.03 -9.14 8.19
CA ASP A 204 0.99 -9.30 9.21
C ASP A 204 1.52 -9.77 10.56
N ARG A 205 2.50 -10.69 10.57
CA ARG A 205 2.99 -11.28 11.83
C ARG A 205 4.01 -10.38 12.52
N ALA A 206 4.05 -10.40 13.84
CA ALA A 206 4.94 -9.57 14.65
C ALA A 206 6.43 -9.83 14.40
N ARG A 207 6.80 -11.05 13.97
CA ARG A 207 8.17 -11.40 13.55
C ARG A 207 8.50 -10.81 12.18
N GLU A 208 7.58 -10.93 11.23
CA GLU A 208 7.71 -10.40 9.87
C GLU A 208 7.85 -8.88 9.90
N ILE A 209 6.99 -8.20 10.66
CA ILE A 209 7.03 -6.75 10.84
C ILE A 209 8.39 -6.31 11.39
N ARG A 210 8.94 -7.01 12.40
CA ARG A 210 10.26 -6.67 12.97
C ARG A 210 11.38 -6.84 11.97
N ASN A 211 11.43 -8.00 11.29
CA ASN A 211 12.45 -8.26 10.28
C ASN A 211 12.36 -7.28 9.10
N ALA A 212 11.15 -6.93 8.67
CA ALA A 212 10.92 -5.94 7.62
C ALA A 212 11.41 -4.54 8.01
N ILE A 213 11.20 -4.13 9.26
CA ILE A 213 11.71 -2.86 9.79
C ILE A 213 13.24 -2.86 9.78
N GLU A 214 13.87 -3.90 10.34
CA GLU A 214 15.34 -4.03 10.39
C GLU A 214 15.95 -4.01 8.97
N PHE A 215 15.33 -4.71 8.03
CA PHE A 215 15.72 -4.71 6.63
C PHE A 215 15.62 -3.32 5.99
N CYS A 216 14.48 -2.63 6.15
CA CYS A 216 14.30 -1.30 5.57
C CYS A 216 15.26 -0.28 6.17
N ASP A 217 15.55 -0.38 7.48
CA ASP A 217 16.51 0.51 8.15
C ASP A 217 17.94 0.24 7.65
N ALA A 218 18.32 -1.03 7.49
CA ALA A 218 19.62 -1.41 6.90
C ALA A 218 19.78 -0.94 5.45
N GLN A 219 18.72 -1.07 4.65
CA GLN A 219 18.69 -0.67 3.23
C GLN A 219 18.38 0.82 3.03
N LYS A 220 18.16 1.59 4.11
CA LYS A 220 17.80 3.03 4.11
C LYS A 220 16.53 3.35 3.31
N LEU A 221 15.56 2.44 3.29
CA LEU A 221 14.29 2.57 2.58
C LEU A 221 13.24 3.31 3.43
N LYS A 222 12.40 4.11 2.78
CA LYS A 222 11.24 4.76 3.43
C LYS A 222 10.07 3.79 3.49
N MET A 223 9.98 3.02 4.58
CA MET A 223 8.94 2.01 4.76
C MET A 223 7.58 2.59 5.16
N ILE A 224 6.51 2.11 4.51
CA ILE A 224 5.11 2.19 4.94
C ILE A 224 4.65 0.75 5.21
N LEU A 225 4.04 0.49 6.36
CA LEU A 225 3.49 -0.84 6.68
C LEU A 225 2.04 -0.93 6.21
N ALA A 226 1.72 -1.98 5.46
CA ALA A 226 0.36 -2.37 5.10
C ALA A 226 0.03 -3.75 5.70
N GLY A 227 -1.25 -3.98 6.04
CA GLY A 227 -1.69 -5.12 6.84
C GLY A 227 -1.42 -4.88 8.32
N GLY A 228 -0.64 -5.76 8.93
CA GLY A 228 -0.20 -5.64 10.31
C GLY A 228 -1.19 -6.21 11.30
N ALA A 229 -1.76 -7.39 11.02
CA ALA A 229 -2.67 -8.09 11.93
C ALA A 229 -2.13 -8.18 13.38
N GLU A 230 -0.83 -8.43 13.54
CA GLU A 230 -0.15 -8.51 14.85
C GLU A 230 0.67 -7.25 15.20
N ALA A 231 0.45 -6.13 14.50
CA ALA A 231 1.18 -4.89 14.77
C ALA A 231 1.03 -4.41 16.23
N TYR A 232 -0.11 -4.71 16.86
CA TYR A 232 -0.37 -4.39 18.27
C TYR A 232 0.64 -5.05 19.23
N ALA A 233 1.20 -6.22 18.88
CA ALA A 233 2.20 -6.91 19.68
C ALA A 233 3.61 -6.28 19.56
N THR A 234 3.85 -5.49 18.51
CA THR A 234 5.14 -4.82 18.24
C THR A 234 5.24 -3.39 18.77
N ARG A 235 4.25 -2.94 19.57
CA ARG A 235 4.02 -1.55 20.00
C ARG A 235 5.24 -0.80 20.58
N ARG A 236 6.25 -1.49 21.10
CA ARG A 236 7.43 -0.87 21.74
C ARG A 236 8.55 -0.45 20.79
N THR A 237 8.68 -1.03 19.60
CA THR A 237 9.93 -0.90 18.82
C THR A 237 10.06 0.38 17.99
N ARG A 238 8.97 1.06 17.57
CA ARG A 238 9.09 2.14 16.55
C ARG A 238 8.55 3.53 16.90
N CYS A 239 7.81 3.72 17.99
CA CYS A 239 7.32 5.07 18.34
C CYS A 239 8.43 6.09 18.73
N ARG A 240 9.70 5.67 18.83
CA ARG A 240 10.85 6.52 19.18
C ARG A 240 11.70 7.00 17.99
N GLY A 241 11.56 6.41 16.80
CA GLY A 241 12.59 6.53 15.75
C GLY A 241 12.53 7.73 14.80
N ASN A 242 11.45 8.53 14.74
CA ASN A 242 11.38 9.59 13.73
C ASN A 242 10.36 10.71 14.00
N GLN A 243 10.35 11.28 15.21
CA GLN A 243 9.46 12.42 15.52
C GLN A 243 9.77 13.70 14.72
N ASN A 244 10.94 13.80 14.06
CA ASN A 244 11.33 14.98 13.30
C ASN A 244 10.90 14.99 11.82
N ARG A 245 10.69 13.84 11.14
CA ARG A 245 10.14 13.83 9.76
C ARG A 245 8.62 13.83 9.69
N LEU A 246 7.94 13.40 10.75
CA LEU A 246 6.46 13.42 10.84
C LEU A 246 5.86 14.81 11.05
N ARG A 247 6.67 15.87 11.13
CA ARG A 247 6.17 17.25 11.18
C ARG A 247 5.69 17.80 9.82
N GLN A 248 6.05 17.18 8.69
CA GLN A 248 5.59 17.62 7.37
C GLN A 248 4.42 16.82 6.76
N LEU A 249 4.02 15.69 7.37
CA LEU A 249 2.73 15.04 7.10
C LEU A 249 1.93 14.95 8.39
N ARG A 250 1.55 16.12 8.92
CA ARG A 250 0.68 16.23 10.10
C ARG A 250 -0.80 16.28 9.70
N TYR A 251 -1.21 15.42 8.77
CA TYR A 251 -2.61 15.11 8.47
C TYR A 251 -2.66 13.71 7.88
N LEU A 252 -2.61 12.66 8.71
CA LEU A 252 -3.21 11.37 8.35
C LEU A 252 -3.36 10.39 9.52
N PHE A 253 -2.71 10.59 10.68
CA PHE A 253 -2.83 9.63 11.77
C PHE A 253 -2.73 10.30 13.15
N CYS A 254 -3.87 10.82 13.64
CA CYS A 254 -4.24 10.89 15.06
C CYS A 254 -5.54 11.69 15.20
N ALA A 255 -6.68 11.00 15.27
CA ALA A 255 -7.80 11.53 16.04
C ALA A 255 -7.36 11.55 17.51
N PRO A 256 -7.40 12.69 18.22
CA PRO A 256 -6.96 12.74 19.60
C PRO A 256 -8.01 12.07 20.50
N ALA A 257 -7.67 10.92 21.06
CA ALA A 257 -8.33 10.36 22.25
C ALA A 257 -8.00 11.20 23.52
N ALA A 258 -8.08 12.52 23.41
CA ALA A 258 -7.78 13.48 24.46
C ALA A 258 -8.90 14.53 24.55
N LEU A 259 -10.15 14.05 24.64
CA LEU A 259 -11.30 14.86 25.06
C LEU A 259 -12.13 14.10 26.11
N ARG A 260 -11.46 13.51 27.10
CA ARG A 260 -12.07 13.16 28.39
C ARG A 260 -11.13 13.64 29.49
N ARG A 261 -11.68 14.41 30.44
CA ARG A 261 -11.00 15.11 31.57
C ARG A 261 -10.62 16.57 31.33
N ARG A 262 -11.60 17.41 30.95
CA ARG A 262 -11.58 18.83 31.38
C ARG A 262 -12.97 19.46 31.39
N GLU A 263 -13.92 18.77 32.02
CA GLU A 263 -15.26 19.33 32.28
C GLU A 263 -15.72 18.92 33.68
N ARG A 264 -14.95 19.35 34.68
CA ARG A 264 -15.38 19.48 36.07
C ARG A 264 -14.61 20.66 36.66
N ARG A 265 -15.19 21.86 36.56
CA ARG A 265 -15.05 23.05 37.45
C ARG A 265 -15.51 24.30 36.70
N GLY A 266 -16.51 25.00 37.24
CA GLY A 266 -17.01 26.31 36.77
C GLY A 266 -18.49 26.25 36.40
N LEU A 267 -19.39 26.14 37.39
CA LEU A 267 -20.14 27.26 37.98
C LEU A 267 -21.24 27.82 37.07
N TRP A 268 -22.46 27.38 37.38
CA TRP A 268 -23.76 27.90 36.96
C TRP A 268 -24.00 29.29 37.54
N PRO A 269 -24.60 30.24 36.80
CA PRO A 269 -25.53 31.19 37.42
C PRO A 269 -26.91 31.07 36.74
N GLY A 270 -27.93 30.80 37.55
CA GLY A 270 -29.31 30.62 37.10
C GLY A 270 -29.96 31.95 36.69
N PRO A 271 -31.04 31.92 35.89
CA PRO A 271 -31.75 33.12 35.49
C PRO A 271 -32.64 33.64 36.63
N ARG A 272 -32.74 34.97 36.74
CA ARG A 272 -33.93 35.65 37.30
C ARG A 272 -34.98 35.78 36.21
#